data_AF-A0A2S3U2R8-F1
#
_entry.id   AF-A0A2S3U2R8-F1
#
_cell.length_a   1.000
_cell.length_b   1.000
_cell.length_c   1.000
_cell.angle_alpha   90.00
_cell.angle_beta   90.00
_cell.angle_gamma   90.00
#
_symmetry.space_group_name_H-M   'P 1'
#
loop_
_entity.id
_entity.type
_entity.pdbx_description
1 polymer ?
#
loop_
_entity_poly.entity_id
_entity_poly.type
_entity_poly.pdbx_seq_one_letter_code
_entity_poly.pdbx_strand_id
1 'polypeptide(L)'
;METLFKERKLLRKIIRLTHKSTMQSVYPNKLGIEFNNFYLNELLSKELLSVHHVNNGPEPNSGIRSIQLTEAGLHFFEFKRERLINFLMRSVATPIIVSALTTGLIWLIRWLI
;
A
#
# COMPACT_ATOMS: atom_id res chain seq x y z
N MET A 1 -2.60 9.12 5.75
CA MET A 1 -1.71 9.58 4.65
C MET A 1 -2.48 9.62 3.35
N GLU A 2 -2.64 10.81 2.79
CA GLU A 2 -3.10 10.98 1.41
C GLU A 2 -1.91 10.88 0.47
N THR A 3 -2.09 10.13 -0.62
CA THR A 3 -1.09 9.95 -1.68
C THR A 3 -1.76 10.21 -3.01
N LEU A 4 -1.11 10.92 -3.92
CA LEU A 4 -1.68 11.23 -5.24
C LEU A 4 -1.81 9.97 -6.09
N PHE A 5 -2.68 10.01 -7.11
CA PHE A 5 -2.87 8.87 -8.01
C PHE A 5 -1.56 8.45 -8.70
N LYS A 6 -0.72 9.43 -9.06
CA LYS A 6 0.59 9.20 -9.70
C LYS A 6 1.60 8.52 -8.75
N GLU A 7 1.67 8.93 -7.48
CA GLU A 7 2.46 8.24 -6.44
C GLU A 7 2.02 6.78 -6.29
N ARG A 8 0.71 6.53 -6.18
CA ARG A 8 0.17 5.17 -6.04
C ARG A 8 0.47 4.31 -7.26
N LYS A 9 0.39 4.88 -8.47
CA LYS A 9 0.74 4.18 -9.71
C LYS A 9 2.22 3.79 -9.73
N LEU A 10 3.09 4.69 -9.27
CA LEU A 10 4.53 4.48 -9.17
C LEU A 10 4.86 3.40 -8.12
N LEU A 11 4.31 3.51 -6.90
CA LEU A 11 4.49 2.54 -5.84
C LEU A 11 4.02 1.13 -6.25
N ARG A 12 2.86 1.01 -6.92
CA ARG A 12 2.36 -0.26 -7.45
C ARG A 12 3.31 -0.86 -8.50
N LYS A 13 3.92 -0.01 -9.34
CA LYS A 13 4.93 -0.46 -10.32
C LYS A 13 6.17 -0.99 -9.61
N ILE A 14 6.66 -0.29 -8.58
CA ILE A 14 7.82 -0.75 -7.79
C ILE A 14 7.51 -2.07 -7.10
N ILE A 15 6.38 -2.19 -6.38
CA ILE A 15 5.95 -3.44 -5.72
C ILE A 15 5.94 -4.62 -6.69
N ARG A 16 5.34 -4.44 -7.88
CA ARG A 16 5.30 -5.49 -8.91
C ARG A 16 6.69 -5.90 -9.40
N LEU A 17 7.59 -4.93 -9.56
CA LEU A 17 8.96 -5.20 -9.99
C LEU A 17 9.75 -5.91 -8.90
N THR A 18 9.61 -5.50 -7.64
CA THR A 18 10.21 -6.18 -6.48
C THR A 18 9.72 -7.61 -6.36
N HIS A 19 8.41 -7.84 -6.44
CA HIS A 19 7.83 -9.19 -6.38
C HIS A 19 8.31 -10.09 -7.52
N LYS A 20 8.49 -9.54 -8.73
CA LYS A 20 8.95 -10.31 -9.89
C LYS A 20 10.44 -10.64 -9.84
N SER A 21 11.24 -9.80 -9.18
CA SER A 21 12.70 -9.85 -9.32
C SER A 21 13.44 -10.56 -8.19
N THR A 22 12.75 -11.06 -7.15
CA THR A 22 13.32 -11.63 -5.89
C THR A 22 14.22 -10.68 -5.10
N MET A 23 14.81 -9.69 -5.77
CA MET A 23 15.59 -8.59 -5.22
C MET A 23 14.66 -7.53 -4.63
N GLN A 24 14.86 -7.24 -3.34
CA GLN A 24 14.15 -6.19 -2.60
C GLN A 24 14.52 -4.76 -3.06
N SER A 25 15.61 -4.64 -3.82
CA SER A 25 16.15 -3.38 -4.34
C SER A 25 15.86 -3.23 -5.83
N VAL A 26 15.18 -2.15 -6.22
CA VAL A 26 14.90 -1.82 -7.62
C VAL A 26 15.71 -0.61 -8.03
N TYR A 27 16.45 -0.73 -9.13
CA TYR A 27 17.17 0.38 -9.73
C TYR A 27 16.21 1.30 -10.50
N PRO A 28 16.29 2.63 -10.34
CA PRO A 28 15.41 3.56 -11.04
C PRO A 28 15.59 3.57 -12.55
N ASN A 29 16.73 3.13 -13.07
CA ASN A 29 16.93 2.94 -14.51
C ASN A 29 15.94 1.89 -15.07
N LYS A 30 15.65 0.81 -14.33
CA LYS A 30 14.59 -0.17 -14.69
C LYS A 30 13.17 0.42 -14.58
N LEU A 31 12.99 1.47 -13.78
CA LEU A 31 11.71 2.14 -13.63
C LEU A 31 11.41 3.13 -14.75
N GLY A 32 12.44 3.56 -15.50
CA GLY A 32 12.34 4.61 -16.52
C GLY A 32 12.00 5.96 -15.89
N ILE A 33 12.46 6.19 -14.66
CA ILE A 33 12.12 7.36 -13.84
C ILE A 33 13.42 7.98 -13.36
N GLU A 34 13.56 9.29 -13.55
CA GLU A 34 14.68 10.06 -13.02
C GLU A 34 14.64 10.07 -11.48
N PHE A 35 15.81 10.01 -10.84
CA PHE A 35 15.90 10.13 -9.38
C PHE A 35 15.32 11.45 -8.84
N ASN A 36 15.30 12.51 -9.66
CA ASN A 36 14.75 13.81 -9.31
C ASN A 36 13.22 13.91 -9.51
N ASN A 37 12.54 12.76 -9.62
CA ASN A 37 11.09 12.77 -9.78
C ASN A 37 10.41 13.20 -8.46
N PHE A 38 9.57 14.24 -8.54
CA PHE A 38 8.78 14.74 -7.42
C PHE A 38 8.03 13.62 -6.67
N TYR A 39 7.38 12.70 -7.39
CA TYR A 39 6.61 11.60 -6.78
C TYR A 39 7.48 10.55 -6.10
N LEU A 40 8.74 10.39 -6.55
CA LEU A 40 9.68 9.49 -5.89
C LEU A 40 10.15 10.09 -4.56
N ASN A 41 10.51 11.37 -4.56
CA ASN A 41 10.89 12.10 -3.34
C ASN A 41 9.75 12.11 -2.31
N GLU A 42 8.51 12.24 -2.77
CA GLU A 42 7.35 12.21 -1.89
C GLU A 42 7.14 10.82 -1.25
N LEU A 43 7.35 9.74 -2.02
CA LEU A 43 7.28 8.38 -1.48
C LEU A 43 8.43 8.06 -0.49
N LEU A 44 9.62 8.64 -0.71
CA LEU A 44 10.75 8.56 0.23
C LEU A 44 10.45 9.35 1.51
N SER A 45 9.92 10.56 1.39
CA SER A 45 9.51 11.40 2.53
C SER A 45 8.42 10.74 3.38
N LYS A 46 7.56 9.93 2.77
CA LYS A 46 6.52 9.14 3.44
C LYS A 46 7.02 7.80 4.01
N GLU A 47 8.33 7.53 3.95
CA GLU A 47 8.99 6.30 4.41
C GLU A 47 8.47 5.01 3.75
N LEU A 48 7.76 5.14 2.63
CA LEU A 48 7.25 4.00 1.85
C LEU A 48 8.37 3.35 1.03
N LEU A 49 9.43 4.12 0.77
CA LEU A 49 10.63 3.71 0.06
C LEU A 49 11.85 4.12 0.88
N SER A 50 12.95 3.38 0.74
CA SER A 50 14.25 3.71 1.30
C SER A 50 15.30 3.73 0.21
N VAL A 51 16.28 4.63 0.29
CA VAL A 51 17.43 4.64 -0.63
C VAL A 51 18.55 3.84 0.01
N HIS A 52 19.02 2.81 -0.70
CA HIS A 52 20.21 2.06 -0.31
C HIS A 52 21.36 2.35 -1.28
N HIS A 53 22.46 2.84 -0.71
CA HIS A 53 23.72 2.98 -1.40
C HIS A 53 24.41 1.63 -1.45
N VAL A 54 24.53 1.06 -2.64
CA VAL A 54 25.34 -0.14 -2.85
C VAL A 54 26.75 0.32 -3.21
N ASN A 55 27.67 0.29 -2.24
CA ASN A 55 29.09 0.55 -2.47
C ASN A 55 29.75 -0.67 -3.12
N ASN A 56 29.58 -0.81 -4.43
CA ASN A 56 30.30 -1.80 -5.23
C ASN A 56 31.54 -1.15 -5.84
N GLY A 57 32.56 -0.83 -5.03
CA GLY A 57 33.84 -0.36 -5.54
C GLY A 57 34.69 0.39 -4.50
N PRO A 58 36.02 0.47 -4.68
CA PRO A 58 36.94 1.19 -3.80
C PRO A 58 36.82 2.72 -3.90
N GLU A 59 35.94 3.25 -4.75
CA GLU A 59 35.71 4.69 -4.89
C GLU A 59 34.58 5.17 -3.98
N PRO A 60 34.81 6.16 -3.11
CA PRO A 60 33.85 6.58 -2.09
C PRO A 60 32.60 7.30 -2.62
N ASN A 61 32.43 7.46 -3.94
CA ASN A 61 31.35 8.27 -4.53
C ASN A 61 30.63 7.66 -5.75
N SER A 62 30.95 6.43 -6.18
CA SER A 62 30.30 5.80 -7.35
C SER A 62 29.21 4.78 -7.00
N GLY A 63 28.73 4.78 -5.75
CA GLY A 63 27.70 3.86 -5.28
C GLY A 63 26.38 4.02 -6.06
N ILE A 64 25.89 2.92 -6.65
CA ILE A 64 24.59 2.91 -7.32
C ILE A 64 23.52 3.04 -6.25
N ARG A 65 22.72 4.11 -6.33
CA ARG A 65 21.54 4.31 -5.47
C ARG A 65 20.46 3.34 -5.91
N SER A 66 20.18 2.33 -5.09
CA SER A 66 19.04 1.44 -5.28
C SER A 66 17.88 1.92 -4.42
N ILE A 67 16.65 1.70 -4.89
CA ILE A 67 15.44 2.02 -4.13
C ILE A 67 14.94 0.70 -3.55
N GLN A 68 14.90 0.61 -2.22
CA GLN A 68 14.34 -0.52 -1.50
C GLN A 68 12.92 -0.19 -1.05
N LEU A 69 12.05 -1.20 -1.08
CA LEU A 69 10.70 -1.07 -0.55
C LEU A 69 10.72 -1.26 0.97
N THR A 70 10.16 -0.31 1.71
CA THR A 70 9.93 -0.49 3.16
C THR A 70 8.75 -1.43 3.39
N GLU A 71 8.67 -2.05 4.56
CA GLU A 71 7.51 -2.86 4.97
C GLU A 71 6.18 -2.09 4.85
N ALA A 72 6.17 -0.82 5.27
CA ALA A 72 5.02 0.07 5.11
C ALA A 72 4.65 0.31 3.64
N GLY A 73 5.63 0.38 2.74
CA GLY A 73 5.42 0.50 1.29
C GLY A 73 4.87 -0.77 0.67
N LEU A 74 5.32 -1.94 1.13
CA LEU A 74 4.88 -3.26 0.64
C LEU A 74 3.40 -3.47 0.93
N HIS A 75 2.99 -3.22 2.17
CA HIS A 75 1.63 -3.45 2.65
C HIS A 75 0.71 -2.24 2.46
N PHE A 76 1.16 -1.15 1.84
CA PHE A 76 0.39 0.09 1.70
C PHE A 76 -1.01 -0.12 1.09
N PHE A 77 -1.11 -0.97 0.06
CA PHE A 77 -2.39 -1.26 -0.59
C PHE A 77 -3.26 -2.22 0.20
N GLU A 78 -2.66 -3.13 0.95
CA GLU A 78 -3.38 -4.06 1.83
C GLU A 78 -4.00 -3.29 2.99
N PHE A 79 -3.22 -2.45 3.68
CA PHE A 79 -3.73 -1.58 4.75
C PHE A 79 -4.85 -0.66 4.26
N LYS A 80 -4.74 -0.10 3.04
CA LYS A 80 -5.83 0.70 2.46
C LYS A 80 -7.08 -0.14 2.19
N ARG A 81 -6.91 -1.37 1.69
CA ARG A 81 -8.02 -2.28 1.40
C ARG A 81 -8.71 -2.71 2.70
N GLU A 82 -7.95 -3.09 3.72
CA GLU A 82 -8.48 -3.46 5.03
C GLU A 82 -9.24 -2.32 5.69
N ARG A 83 -8.69 -1.09 5.64
CA ARG A 83 -9.39 0.08 6.15
C ARG A 83 -10.72 0.32 5.43
N LEU A 84 -10.74 0.13 4.10
CA LEU A 84 -11.97 0.24 3.31
C LEU A 84 -12.98 -0.86 3.68
N ILE A 85 -12.52 -2.11 3.80
CA ILE A 85 -13.37 -3.25 4.20
C ILE A 85 -13.95 -3.02 5.59
N ASN A 86 -13.13 -2.60 6.56
CA ASN A 86 -13.58 -2.29 7.92
C ASN A 86 -14.60 -1.14 7.93
N PHE A 87 -14.39 -0.12 7.11
CA PHE A 87 -15.36 0.97 6.96
C PHE A 87 -16.69 0.48 6.39
N LEU A 88 -16.66 -0.36 5.34
CA LEU A 88 -17.87 -0.96 4.76
C LEU A 88 -18.59 -1.88 5.76
N MET A 89 -17.85 -2.74 6.47
CA MET A 89 -18.40 -3.62 7.48
C MET A 89 -19.09 -2.83 8.61
N ARG A 90 -18.43 -1.78 9.10
CA ARG A 90 -18.94 -0.98 10.21
C ARG A 90 -20.06 0.00 9.82
N SER A 91 -20.11 0.45 8.57
CA SER A 91 -21.08 1.47 8.14
C SER A 91 -22.27 0.88 7.39
N VAL A 92 -22.09 -0.29 6.75
CA VAL A 92 -23.11 -0.89 5.88
C VAL A 92 -23.52 -2.26 6.38
N ALA A 93 -22.57 -3.18 6.56
CA ALA A 93 -22.93 -4.57 6.90
C ALA A 93 -23.53 -4.70 8.30
N THR A 94 -22.93 -4.05 9.29
CA THR A 94 -23.41 -4.07 10.69
C THR A 94 -24.84 -3.57 10.85
N PRO A 95 -25.27 -2.39 10.33
CA PRO A 95 -26.67 -1.97 10.44
C PRO A 95 -27.64 -2.90 9.70
N ILE A 96 -27.25 -3.49 8.57
CA ILE A 96 -28.08 -4.47 7.85
C ILE A 96 -28.26 -5.74 8.69
N ILE A 97 -27.18 -6.28 9.26
CA ILE A 97 -27.22 -7.48 10.10
C ILE A 97 -28.09 -7.25 11.33
N VAL A 98 -27.92 -6.11 12.01
CA VAL A 98 -28.75 -5.76 13.18
C VAL A 98 -30.22 -5.66 12.78
N SER A 99 -30.52 -4.99 11.66
CA SER A 99 -31.91 -4.84 11.17
C SER A 99 -32.56 -6.19 10.82
N ALA A 100 -31.82 -7.10 10.19
CA ALA A 100 -32.30 -8.43 9.84
C ALA A 100 -32.56 -9.28 11.10
N LEU A 101 -31.65 -9.23 12.08
CA LEU A 101 -31.82 -9.91 13.36
C LEU A 101 -33.04 -9.39 14.12
N THR A 102 -33.20 -8.06 14.23
CA THR A 102 -34.37 -7.48 14.90
C THR A 102 -35.67 -7.82 14.19
N THR A 103 -35.69 -7.79 12.85
CA THR A 103 -36.89 -8.13 12.08
C THR A 103 -37.25 -9.61 12.22
N GLY A 104 -36.26 -10.49 12.20
CA GLY A 104 -36.44 -11.92 12.43
C GLY A 104 -36.99 -12.20 13.83
N LEU A 105 -36.46 -11.54 14.87
CA LEU A 105 -36.96 -11.67 16.24
C LEU A 105 -38.43 -11.24 16.35
N ILE A 106 -38.78 -10.09 15.75
CA ILE A 106 -40.14 -9.56 15.76
C ILE A 106 -41.11 -10.53 15.09
N TRP A 107 -40.70 -11.11 13.96
CA TRP A 107 -41.50 -12.13 13.26
C TRP A 107 -41.72 -13.38 14.10
N LEU A 108 -40.68 -13.83 14.82
CA LEU A 108 -40.73 -15.01 15.67
C LEU A 108 -41.67 -14.81 16.87
N ILE A 109 -41.59 -13.65 17.52
CA ILE A 109 -42.49 -13.28 18.63
C ILE A 109 -43.94 -13.22 18.13
N ARG A 110 -44.16 -12.60 16.97
CA ARG A 110 -45.49 -12.46 16.36
C ARG A 110 -46.09 -13.78 15.87
N TRP A 111 -45.27 -14.81 15.67
CA TRP A 111 -45.75 -16.16 15.35
C TRP A 111 -46.07 -16.99 16.61
N LEU A 112 -45.50 -16.60 17.76
CA LEU A 112 -45.71 -17.28 19.04
C LEU A 112 -46.93 -16.76 19.83
N ILE A 113 -47.38 -15.54 19.52
CA ILE A 113 -48.60 -14.88 20.05
C ILE A 113 -49.76 -15.13 19.10
#